data_AF-A0A928BDY6-F1
#
_entry.id   AF-A0A928BDY6-F1
#
_cell.length_a   1.000
_cell.length_b   1.000
_cell.length_c   1.000
_cell.angle_alpha   90.00
_cell.angle_beta   90.00
_cell.angle_gamma   90.00
#
_symmetry.space_group_name_H-M   'P 1'
#
loop_
_entity.id
_entity.type
_entity.pdbx_description
1 polymer ?
#
loop_
_entity_poly.entity_id
_entity_poly.type
_entity_poly.pdbx_seq_one_letter_code
_entity_poly.pdbx_strand_id
1 'polypeptide(L)'
;MVSPFIGFDYKTPKYDEQIIHYWHWLDEIIDIDKALFVTRKRALNRLKEALKHRERTYDDLKEWDALSDLLKAADEYDGRKKNANKSRVQTYSDSKFHAKFYAGIIDETVEVLMGSYNIHQGSSLENITFLRCPKNEFQHKFLDPFKIRITDFIHKENNFQSALIDINNKNVNTTLLNHPEYKELISTYL
;
A
#
# COMPACT_ATOMS: atom_id res chain seq x y z
N MET A 1 -1.03 6.59 -0.72
CA MET A 1 0.04 5.90 -1.49
C MET A 1 0.76 4.92 -0.58
N VAL A 2 1.14 3.75 -1.10
CA VAL A 2 1.66 2.64 -0.31
C VAL A 2 2.87 2.02 -1.02
N SER A 3 4.02 1.89 -0.34
CA SER A 3 5.19 1.18 -0.83
C SER A 3 5.63 0.11 0.17
N PRO A 4 4.94 -1.05 0.21
CA PRO A 4 5.20 -2.04 1.22
C PRO A 4 6.27 -3.05 0.77
N PHE A 5 6.93 -3.64 1.75
CA PHE A 5 7.65 -4.89 1.53
C PHE A 5 6.83 -6.01 2.12
N ILE A 6 6.59 -7.03 1.32
CA ILE A 6 5.65 -8.10 1.63
C ILE A 6 6.44 -9.34 1.98
N GLY A 7 6.35 -9.75 3.25
CA GLY A 7 7.07 -10.90 3.82
C GLY A 7 8.60 -10.73 3.93
N PHE A 8 9.27 -11.84 4.24
CA PHE A 8 10.73 -11.97 4.32
C PHE A 8 11.31 -12.79 3.16
N ASP A 9 12.53 -12.53 2.68
CA ASP A 9 13.15 -13.24 1.54
C ASP A 9 13.49 -14.75 1.76
N TYR A 10 12.70 -15.54 2.50
CA TYR A 10 12.94 -16.96 2.77
C TYR A 10 12.10 -17.89 1.86
N LYS A 11 12.75 -18.80 1.13
CA LYS A 11 12.06 -19.76 0.26
C LYS A 11 11.60 -21.00 1.05
N THR A 12 10.35 -21.02 1.48
CA THR A 12 9.68 -22.24 1.97
C THR A 12 8.25 -22.34 1.40
N PRO A 13 7.65 -23.52 1.26
CA PRO A 13 6.25 -23.65 0.82
C PRO A 13 5.27 -22.88 1.72
N LYS A 14 5.52 -22.86 3.04
CA LYS A 14 4.77 -22.06 4.02
C LYS A 14 4.83 -20.55 3.73
N TYR A 15 5.91 -20.09 3.09
CA TYR A 15 6.07 -18.69 2.73
C TYR A 15 5.23 -18.30 1.49
N ASP A 16 4.97 -19.23 0.56
CA ASP A 16 4.11 -18.95 -0.60
C ASP A 16 2.66 -18.70 -0.18
N GLU A 17 2.16 -19.46 0.80
CA GLU A 17 0.86 -19.20 1.41
C GLU A 17 0.81 -17.82 2.10
N GLN A 18 1.88 -17.45 2.79
CA GLN A 18 1.98 -16.16 3.47
C GLN A 18 1.99 -14.99 2.49
N ILE A 19 2.73 -15.08 1.38
CA ILE A 19 2.73 -14.02 0.36
C ILE A 19 1.32 -13.84 -0.19
N ILE A 20 0.64 -14.92 -0.57
CA ILE A 20 -0.75 -14.85 -1.07
C ILE A 20 -1.64 -14.18 -0.03
N HIS A 21 -1.54 -14.61 1.24
CA HIS A 21 -2.30 -14.04 2.34
C HIS A 21 -2.05 -12.52 2.51
N TYR A 22 -0.80 -12.06 2.50
CA TYR A 22 -0.50 -10.63 2.66
C TYR A 22 -0.95 -9.79 1.46
N TRP A 23 -0.88 -10.34 0.25
CA TRP A 23 -1.39 -9.65 -0.94
C TRP A 23 -2.91 -9.56 -0.93
N HIS A 24 -3.60 -10.62 -0.48
CA HIS A 24 -5.04 -10.59 -0.27
C HIS A 24 -5.43 -9.56 0.81
N TRP A 25 -4.72 -9.56 1.94
CA TRP A 25 -4.94 -8.57 2.99
C TRP A 25 -4.71 -7.13 2.50
N LEU A 26 -3.68 -6.91 1.68
CA LEU A 26 -3.44 -5.61 1.06
C LEU A 26 -4.57 -5.19 0.12
N ASP A 27 -5.11 -6.13 -0.65
CA ASP A 27 -6.25 -5.90 -1.52
C ASP A 27 -7.52 -5.50 -0.75
N GLU A 28 -7.78 -6.13 0.40
CA GLU A 28 -8.91 -5.80 1.27
C GLU A 28 -8.83 -4.38 1.88
N ILE A 29 -7.62 -3.86 2.10
CA ILE A 29 -7.42 -2.55 2.76
C ILE A 29 -7.08 -1.41 1.79
N ILE A 30 -6.69 -1.72 0.55
CA ILE A 30 -6.29 -0.73 -0.44
C ILE A 30 -7.40 -0.53 -1.46
N ASP A 31 -7.97 0.68 -1.46
CA ASP A 31 -8.76 1.19 -2.57
C ASP A 31 -7.80 1.67 -3.68
N ILE A 32 -7.65 0.87 -4.74
CA ILE A 32 -6.68 1.14 -5.82
C ILE A 32 -7.06 2.35 -6.68
N ASP A 33 -8.33 2.78 -6.67
CA ASP A 33 -8.76 4.00 -7.37
C ASP A 33 -8.25 5.26 -6.66
N LYS A 34 -8.08 5.17 -5.33
CA LYS A 34 -7.60 6.26 -4.47
C LYS A 34 -6.14 6.16 -4.11
N ALA A 35 -5.50 5.01 -4.34
CA ALA A 35 -4.12 4.76 -3.95
C ALA A 35 -3.18 4.56 -5.15
N LEU A 36 -1.93 5.00 -5.00
CA LEU A 36 -0.81 4.49 -5.78
C LEU A 36 -0.12 3.41 -4.96
N PHE A 37 -0.06 2.20 -5.48
CA PHE A 37 0.63 1.06 -4.91
C PHE A 37 1.97 0.85 -5.61
N VAL A 38 3.04 0.90 -4.85
CA VAL A 38 4.41 0.76 -5.34
C VAL A 38 5.01 -0.50 -4.76
N THR A 39 5.51 -1.41 -5.59
CA THR A 39 6.11 -2.66 -5.10
C THR A 39 7.35 -3.05 -5.88
N ARG A 40 8.13 -3.97 -5.33
CA ARG A 40 9.26 -4.55 -6.06
C ARG A 40 8.74 -5.46 -7.15
N LYS A 41 9.33 -5.37 -8.35
CA LYS A 41 9.05 -6.30 -9.44
C LYS A 41 9.22 -7.76 -9.02
N ARG A 42 10.25 -8.04 -8.20
CA ARG A 42 10.49 -9.38 -7.63
C ARG A 42 9.36 -9.86 -6.71
N ALA A 43 8.78 -8.98 -5.90
CA ALA A 43 7.68 -9.33 -5.00
C ALA A 43 6.42 -9.68 -5.79
N LEU A 44 6.09 -8.90 -6.82
CA LEU A 44 4.98 -9.20 -7.71
C LEU A 44 5.19 -10.51 -8.48
N ASN A 45 6.39 -10.72 -9.05
CA ASN A 45 6.70 -11.98 -9.72
C ASN A 45 6.61 -13.17 -8.78
N ARG A 46 7.02 -13.01 -7.51
CA ARG A 46 6.94 -14.07 -6.53
C ARG A 46 5.49 -14.44 -6.21
N LEU A 47 4.59 -13.46 -6.11
CA LEU A 47 3.16 -13.74 -5.97
C LEU A 47 2.64 -14.56 -7.17
N LYS A 48 2.98 -14.15 -8.40
CA LYS A 48 2.58 -14.87 -9.61
C LYS A 48 3.05 -16.33 -9.59
N GLU A 49 4.29 -16.57 -9.16
CA GLU A 49 4.82 -17.93 -8.99
C GLU A 49 4.11 -18.71 -7.87
N ALA A 50 3.84 -18.09 -6.71
CA ALA A 50 3.14 -18.74 -5.60
C ALA A 50 1.73 -19.21 -5.99
N LEU A 51 1.03 -18.46 -6.85
CA LEU A 51 -0.30 -18.81 -7.33
C LEU A 51 -0.28 -19.97 -8.36
N LYS A 52 0.82 -20.20 -9.09
CA LYS A 52 0.92 -21.33 -10.05
C LYS A 52 0.84 -22.72 -9.41
N HIS A 53 1.16 -22.82 -8.11
CA HIS A 53 1.19 -24.08 -7.39
C HIS A 53 -0.14 -24.42 -6.68
N ARG A 54 -1.20 -23.64 -6.93
CA ARG A 54 -2.55 -23.88 -6.40
C ARG A 54 -3.43 -24.56 -7.44
N GLU A 55 -4.53 -25.15 -6.98
CA GLU A 55 -5.56 -25.73 -7.87
C GLU A 55 -6.15 -24.71 -8.85
N ARG A 56 -6.11 -23.43 -8.49
CA ARG A 56 -6.44 -22.29 -9.34
C ARG A 56 -5.20 -21.42 -9.50
N THR A 57 -4.68 -21.37 -10.71
CA THR A 57 -3.49 -20.59 -11.04
C THR A 57 -3.83 -19.11 -11.25
N TYR A 58 -2.80 -18.27 -11.31
CA TYR A 58 -2.97 -16.86 -11.68
C TYR A 58 -3.65 -16.69 -13.06
N ASP A 59 -3.30 -17.58 -14.00
CA ASP A 59 -3.84 -17.52 -15.36
C ASP A 59 -5.33 -17.94 -15.37
N ASP A 60 -5.73 -18.94 -14.58
CA ASP A 60 -7.14 -19.31 -14.41
C ASP A 60 -7.97 -18.15 -13.83
N LEU A 61 -7.46 -17.49 -12.78
CA LEU A 61 -8.14 -16.35 -12.16
C LEU A 61 -8.28 -15.18 -13.13
N LYS A 62 -7.30 -14.99 -14.01
CA LYS A 62 -7.33 -13.97 -15.05
C LYS A 62 -8.36 -14.29 -16.12
N GLU A 63 -8.38 -15.53 -16.61
CA GLU A 63 -9.36 -15.99 -17.62
C GLU A 63 -10.80 -15.88 -17.12
N TRP A 64 -11.03 -16.06 -15.82
CA TRP A 64 -12.35 -15.97 -15.21
C TRP A 64 -12.74 -14.57 -14.73
N ASP A 65 -11.90 -13.55 -14.99
CA ASP A 65 -12.06 -12.19 -14.48
C ASP A 65 -12.19 -12.11 -12.94
N ALA A 66 -11.62 -13.10 -12.24
CA ALA A 66 -11.68 -13.29 -10.80
C ALA A 66 -10.43 -12.75 -10.07
N LEU A 67 -9.54 -12.07 -10.79
CA LEU A 67 -8.46 -11.30 -10.16
C LEU A 67 -9.07 -10.17 -9.33
N SER A 68 -8.47 -9.89 -8.18
CA SER A 68 -8.85 -8.71 -7.40
C SER A 68 -8.40 -7.42 -8.08
N ASP A 69 -8.94 -6.27 -7.67
CA ASP A 69 -8.64 -4.98 -8.31
C ASP A 69 -7.16 -4.62 -8.24
N LEU A 70 -6.50 -4.90 -7.10
CA LEU A 70 -5.04 -4.72 -6.98
C LEU A 70 -4.28 -5.60 -7.96
N LEU A 71 -4.71 -6.85 -8.14
CA LEU A 71 -4.05 -7.81 -9.03
C LEU A 71 -4.32 -7.55 -10.51
N LYS A 72 -5.52 -7.08 -10.85
CA LYS A 72 -5.86 -6.58 -12.19
C LYS A 72 -4.96 -5.40 -12.54
N ALA A 73 -4.90 -4.38 -11.68
CA ALA A 73 -4.05 -3.22 -11.87
C ALA A 73 -2.55 -3.59 -11.95
N ALA A 74 -2.10 -4.57 -11.17
CA ALA A 74 -0.74 -5.08 -11.22
C ALA A 74 -0.42 -5.88 -12.50
N ASP A 75 -1.39 -6.61 -13.06
CA ASP A 75 -1.21 -7.34 -14.32
C ASP A 75 -1.10 -6.41 -15.53
N GLU A 76 -1.93 -5.37 -15.54
CA GLU A 76 -1.98 -4.39 -16.62
C GLU A 76 -0.73 -3.51 -16.69
N TYR A 77 -0.01 -3.38 -15.57
CA TYR A 77 1.21 -2.60 -15.48
C TYR A 77 2.33 -3.21 -16.34
N ASP A 78 2.71 -2.50 -17.39
CA ASP A 78 3.96 -2.71 -18.11
C ASP A 78 4.80 -1.44 -18.05
N GLY A 79 5.88 -1.49 -17.25
CA GLY A 79 6.83 -0.39 -17.07
C GLY A 79 7.55 0.07 -18.34
N ARG A 80 7.37 -0.63 -19.48
CA ARG A 80 7.88 -0.22 -20.80
C ARG A 80 6.88 0.63 -21.59
N LYS A 81 5.60 0.64 -21.21
CA LYS A 81 4.57 1.40 -21.93
C LYS A 81 4.69 2.90 -21.62
N LYS A 82 4.46 3.74 -22.63
CA LYS A 82 4.46 5.22 -22.52
C LYS A 82 3.51 5.76 -21.43
N ASN A 83 2.49 4.98 -21.05
CA ASN A 83 1.49 5.33 -20.05
C ASN A 83 1.71 4.63 -18.69
N ALA A 84 2.87 3.99 -18.45
CA ALA A 84 3.15 3.30 -17.19
C ALA A 84 2.96 4.18 -15.94
N ASN A 85 3.30 5.48 -16.05
CA ASN A 85 3.14 6.45 -14.96
C ASN A 85 1.68 6.77 -14.63
N LYS A 86 0.71 6.36 -15.46
CA LYS A 86 -0.73 6.51 -15.19
C LYS A 86 -1.32 5.31 -14.44
N SER A 87 -0.57 4.21 -14.33
CA SER A 87 -1.00 3.04 -13.58
C SER A 87 -1.04 3.32 -12.08
N ARG A 88 -2.08 2.81 -11.41
CA ARG A 88 -2.23 2.83 -9.95
C ARG A 88 -1.35 1.80 -9.24
N VAL A 89 -0.80 0.85 -9.99
CA VAL A 89 0.28 -0.04 -9.53
C VAL A 89 1.55 0.29 -10.31
N GLN A 90 2.66 0.52 -9.61
CA GLN A 90 3.97 0.73 -10.22
C GLN A 90 4.99 -0.22 -9.58
N THR A 91 5.85 -0.81 -10.42
CA THR A 91 6.93 -1.66 -9.93
C THR A 91 8.29 -1.06 -10.20
N TYR A 92 9.18 -1.13 -9.22
CA TYR A 92 10.59 -0.82 -9.38
C TYR A 92 11.44 -2.09 -9.32
N SER A 93 12.59 -2.06 -10.01
CA SER A 93 13.54 -3.19 -10.06
C SER A 93 14.80 -2.96 -9.23
N ASP A 94 15.00 -1.74 -8.71
CA ASP A 94 16.21 -1.38 -7.99
C ASP A 94 16.26 -2.03 -6.61
N SER A 95 17.29 -2.85 -6.39
CA SER A 95 17.55 -3.52 -5.12
C SER A 95 18.18 -2.60 -4.06
N LYS A 96 18.68 -1.41 -4.43
CA LYS A 96 19.40 -0.51 -3.51
C LYS A 96 18.48 0.37 -2.67
N PHE A 97 17.22 0.51 -3.08
CA PHE A 97 16.25 1.31 -2.34
C PHE A 97 15.37 0.40 -1.47
N HIS A 98 15.55 0.52 -0.15
CA HIS A 98 14.92 -0.31 0.88
C HIS A 98 13.84 0.40 1.69
N ALA A 99 13.48 1.63 1.29
CA ALA A 99 12.50 2.41 2.03
C ALA A 99 11.13 1.76 1.93
N LYS A 100 10.49 1.65 3.09
CA LYS A 100 9.14 1.14 3.26
C LYS A 100 8.34 2.26 3.86
N PHE A 101 7.24 2.60 3.22
CA PHE A 101 6.46 3.75 3.65
C PHE A 101 4.99 3.65 3.23
N TYR A 102 4.15 4.30 4.02
CA TYR A 102 2.80 4.73 3.68
C TYR A 102 2.81 6.25 3.63
N ALA A 103 2.17 6.83 2.62
CA ALA A 103 2.08 8.28 2.48
C ALA A 103 0.64 8.71 2.18
N GLY A 104 0.08 9.55 3.05
CA GLY A 104 -1.12 10.33 2.79
C GLY A 104 -0.70 11.65 2.14
N ILE A 105 -1.25 11.96 0.96
CA ILE A 105 -0.95 13.21 0.25
C ILE A 105 -2.23 14.05 0.27
N ILE A 106 -2.15 15.23 0.87
CA ILE A 106 -3.24 16.20 0.97
C ILE A 106 -2.68 17.53 0.47
N ASP A 107 -3.15 17.97 -0.68
CA ASP A 107 -2.64 19.15 -1.38
C ASP A 107 -1.10 19.13 -1.50
N GLU A 108 -0.44 20.11 -0.89
CA GLU A 108 1.02 20.26 -0.87
C GLU A 108 1.70 19.64 0.36
N THR A 109 0.93 18.97 1.23
CA THR A 109 1.44 18.31 2.44
C THR A 109 1.37 16.80 2.31
N VAL A 110 2.42 16.12 2.80
CA VAL A 110 2.49 14.67 2.84
C VAL A 110 2.74 14.20 4.27
N GLU A 111 1.87 13.31 4.75
CA GLU A 111 2.09 12.55 5.98
C GLU A 111 2.72 11.21 5.63
N VAL A 112 3.90 10.93 6.16
CA VAL A 112 4.68 9.75 5.82
C VAL A 112 4.91 8.92 7.07
N LEU A 113 4.41 7.68 7.05
CA LEU A 113 4.81 6.62 7.97
C LEU A 113 5.88 5.80 7.27
N MET A 114 7.10 5.72 7.80
CA MET A 114 8.21 5.01 7.17
C MET A 114 8.99 4.17 8.17
N GLY A 115 9.77 3.20 7.69
CA GLY A 115 10.60 2.43 8.61
C GLY A 115 11.29 1.24 7.97
N SER A 116 11.81 0.36 8.83
CA SER A 116 12.32 -0.94 8.43
C SER A 116 11.22 -1.99 8.23
N TYR A 117 9.97 -1.66 8.54
CA TYR A 117 8.90 -2.61 8.77
C TYR A 117 8.46 -3.45 7.57
N ASN A 118 8.40 -4.78 7.69
CA ASN A 118 7.80 -5.63 6.65
C ASN A 118 6.35 -5.97 7.03
N ILE A 119 5.52 -6.25 6.04
CA ILE A 119 4.23 -6.89 6.29
C ILE A 119 4.51 -8.37 6.54
N HIS A 120 4.46 -8.78 7.81
CA HIS A 120 4.66 -10.17 8.20
C HIS A 120 3.93 -10.52 9.51
N GLN A 121 3.82 -11.82 9.79
CA GLN A 121 3.43 -12.37 11.08
C GLN A 121 4.66 -12.81 11.87
N GLY A 122 4.55 -12.83 13.21
CA GLY A 122 5.62 -13.22 14.12
C GLY A 122 6.36 -12.04 14.74
N SER A 123 7.26 -12.33 15.68
CA SER A 123 8.02 -11.31 16.41
C SER A 123 9.16 -10.74 15.55
N SER A 124 9.19 -9.43 15.42
CA SER A 124 10.32 -8.67 14.84
C SER A 124 10.55 -7.40 15.66
N LEU A 125 11.76 -6.86 15.56
CA LEU A 125 12.09 -5.54 16.09
C LEU A 125 12.23 -4.61 14.88
N GLU A 126 11.28 -3.69 14.72
CA GLU A 126 11.22 -2.79 13.58
C GLU A 126 11.12 -1.35 14.08
N ASN A 127 11.76 -0.43 13.37
CA ASN A 127 11.64 0.99 13.64
C ASN A 127 10.57 1.59 12.72
N ILE A 128 9.75 2.46 13.30
CA ILE A 128 8.72 3.22 12.58
C ILE A 128 8.90 4.69 12.93
N THR A 129 8.89 5.54 11.91
CA THR A 129 8.97 6.99 12.03
C THR A 129 7.78 7.59 11.30
N PHE A 130 7.09 8.51 11.96
CA PHE A 130 6.07 9.33 11.34
C PHE A 130 6.60 10.75 11.16
N LEU A 131 6.42 11.35 9.99
CA LEU A 131 6.72 12.75 9.74
C LEU A 131 5.73 13.39 8.78
N ARG A 132 5.70 14.72 8.78
CA ARG A 132 5.02 15.53 7.77
C ARG A 132 6.07 16.29 6.97
N CYS A 133 5.94 16.31 5.65
CA CYS A 133 6.82 17.10 4.78
C CYS A 133 6.07 17.65 3.55
N PRO A 134 6.60 18.68 2.88
CA PRO A 134 6.07 19.16 1.61
C PRO A 134 6.10 18.10 0.50
N LYS A 135 5.12 18.16 -0.41
CA LYS A 135 4.96 17.24 -1.55
C LYS A 135 6.19 17.15 -2.46
N ASN A 136 6.84 18.28 -2.72
CA ASN A 136 8.06 18.31 -3.54
C ASN A 136 9.25 17.60 -2.86
N GLU A 137 9.41 17.77 -1.55
CA GLU A 137 10.43 17.09 -0.76
C GLU A 137 10.17 15.58 -0.72
N PHE A 138 8.91 15.20 -0.53
CA PHE A 138 8.50 13.81 -0.58
C PHE A 138 8.77 13.17 -1.95
N GLN A 139 8.43 13.84 -3.05
CA GLN A 139 8.74 13.40 -4.41
C GLN A 139 10.25 13.14 -4.57
N HIS A 140 11.09 14.10 -4.18
CA HIS A 140 12.53 13.97 -4.30
C HIS A 140 13.10 12.83 -3.43
N LYS A 141 12.63 12.70 -2.19
CA LYS A 141 13.21 11.74 -1.23
C LYS A 141 12.73 10.30 -1.45
N PHE A 142 11.46 10.11 -1.84
CA PHE A 142 10.82 8.79 -1.83
C PHE A 142 10.47 8.26 -3.21
N LEU A 143 10.22 9.10 -4.21
CA LEU A 143 9.66 8.66 -5.50
C LEU A 143 10.61 8.81 -6.68
N ASP A 144 11.41 9.88 -6.71
CA ASP A 144 12.47 10.06 -7.71
C ASP A 144 13.46 8.88 -7.78
N PRO A 145 13.87 8.25 -6.65
CA PRO A 145 14.69 7.04 -6.69
C PRO A 145 14.05 5.89 -7.47
N PHE A 146 12.71 5.83 -7.51
CA PHE A 146 11.96 4.85 -8.27
C PHE A 146 11.56 5.32 -9.68
N LYS A 147 11.88 6.57 -10.03
CA LYS A 147 11.42 7.26 -11.25
C LYS A 147 9.88 7.33 -11.33
N ILE A 148 9.22 7.34 -10.19
CA ILE A 148 7.78 7.46 -10.05
C ILE A 148 7.45 8.93 -9.88
N ARG A 149 6.40 9.43 -10.54
CA ARG A 149 5.88 10.77 -10.27
C ARG A 149 4.56 10.68 -9.55
N ILE A 150 4.34 11.57 -8.58
CA ILE A 150 3.00 11.82 -8.06
C ILE A 150 2.16 12.28 -9.24
N THR A 151 1.20 11.46 -9.63
CA THR A 151 0.11 11.89 -10.48
C THR A 151 -0.89 12.63 -9.61
N ASP A 152 -1.61 13.57 -10.21
CA ASP A 152 -2.70 14.24 -9.52
C ASP A 152 -3.74 13.18 -9.15
N PHE A 153 -3.78 12.84 -7.86
CA PHE A 153 -4.91 12.11 -7.32
C PHE A 153 -6.11 13.02 -7.51
N ILE A 154 -7.16 12.55 -8.18
CA ILE A 154 -8.43 13.27 -8.25
C ILE A 154 -9.02 13.18 -6.84
N HIS A 155 -8.55 14.03 -5.94
CA HIS A 155 -9.19 14.22 -4.66
C HIS A 155 -10.24 15.31 -4.88
N LYS A 156 -11.49 14.89 -5.07
CA LYS A 156 -12.60 15.78 -4.76
C LYS A 156 -12.65 15.80 -3.23
N GLU A 157 -12.32 16.96 -2.64
CA GLU A 157 -12.61 17.20 -1.24
C GLU A 157 -14.03 16.76 -0.92
N ASN A 158 -14.17 16.19 0.29
CA ASN A 158 -15.35 16.24 1.18
C ASN A 158 -15.55 14.88 1.84
N ASN A 159 -14.63 14.45 2.70
CA ASN A 159 -14.93 13.76 3.97
C ASN A 159 -13.60 13.36 4.63
N PHE A 160 -13.18 14.10 5.66
CA PHE A 160 -12.12 13.62 6.55
C PHE A 160 -12.61 12.36 7.25
N GLN A 161 -11.99 11.23 6.96
CA GLN A 161 -12.14 10.02 7.77
C GLN A 161 -10.99 10.05 8.77
N SER A 162 -11.28 9.98 10.07
CA SER A 162 -10.24 9.75 11.06
C SER A 162 -10.63 8.54 11.89
N ALA A 163 -9.67 7.65 12.13
CA ALA A 163 -9.87 6.50 12.99
C ALA A 163 -9.55 6.91 14.43
N LEU A 164 -10.44 6.58 15.36
CA LEU A 164 -10.19 6.77 16.78
C LEU A 164 -9.62 5.45 17.32
N ILE A 165 -8.35 5.50 17.69
CA ILE A 165 -7.65 4.35 18.26
C ILE A 165 -7.76 4.45 19.78
N ASP A 166 -8.61 3.62 20.38
CA ASP A 166 -8.68 3.50 21.84
C ASP A 166 -7.58 2.54 22.31
N ILE A 167 -6.48 3.15 22.75
CA ILE A 167 -5.27 2.45 23.21
C ILE A 167 -5.55 1.63 24.48
N ASN A 168 -6.52 2.04 25.31
CA ASN A 168 -6.82 1.39 26.58
C ASN A 168 -7.63 0.10 26.39
N ASN A 169 -8.53 0.08 25.39
CA ASN A 169 -9.40 -1.06 25.12
C ASN A 169 -8.92 -1.96 23.97
N LYS A 170 -7.74 -1.68 23.40
CA LYS A 170 -7.18 -2.40 22.22
C LYS A 170 -8.16 -2.46 21.03
N ASN A 171 -9.05 -1.48 20.93
CA ASN A 171 -10.07 -1.41 19.89
C ASN A 171 -9.75 -0.27 18.94
N VAL A 172 -9.85 -0.54 17.64
CA VAL A 172 -9.77 0.47 16.58
C VAL A 172 -11.18 0.70 16.07
N ASN A 173 -11.77 1.87 16.37
CA ASN A 173 -13.03 2.28 15.77
C ASN A 173 -12.74 3.21 14.59
N THR A 174 -12.96 2.70 13.39
CA THR A 174 -12.99 3.50 12.17
C THR A 174 -14.37 4.14 12.05
N THR A 175 -14.54 5.34 12.61
CA THR A 175 -15.80 6.08 12.47
C THR A 175 -15.62 7.23 11.49
N LEU A 176 -16.57 7.38 10.55
CA LEU A 176 -16.69 8.56 9.71
C LEU A 176 -17.00 9.78 10.60
N LEU A 177 -16.00 10.61 10.90
CA LEU A 177 -16.11 11.77 11.80
C LEU A 177 -16.99 12.93 11.29
N ASN A 178 -17.69 12.75 10.17
CA ASN A 178 -18.64 13.73 9.67
C ASN A 178 -20.06 13.57 10.24
N HIS A 179 -20.27 12.63 11.15
CA HIS A 179 -21.54 12.52 11.85
C HIS A 179 -21.62 13.55 13.01
N PRO A 180 -22.71 14.34 13.12
CA PRO A 180 -22.85 15.43 14.11
C PRO A 180 -22.56 15.03 15.56
N GLU A 181 -22.82 13.77 15.91
CA GLU A 181 -22.67 13.25 17.28
C GLU A 181 -21.22 13.18 17.78
N TYR A 182 -20.22 13.22 16.89
CA TYR A 182 -18.80 13.12 17.28
C TYR A 182 -18.08 14.46 17.36
N LYS A 183 -18.73 15.58 16.97
CA LYS A 183 -18.13 16.92 17.07
C LYS A 183 -17.80 17.33 18.50
N GLU A 184 -18.67 16.96 19.44
CA GLU A 184 -18.51 17.27 20.86
C GLU A 184 -17.36 16.48 21.49
N LEU A 185 -17.23 15.21 21.11
CA LEU A 185 -16.13 14.34 21.53
C LEU A 185 -14.76 14.88 21.10
N ILE A 186 -14.64 15.37 19.86
CA ILE A 186 -13.39 15.93 19.32
C ILE A 186 -12.95 17.16 20.12
N SER A 187 -13.88 18.06 20.48
CA SER A 187 -13.57 19.28 21.24
C SER A 187 -13.08 19.05 22.67
N THR A 188 -13.27 17.83 23.18
CA THR A 188 -12.84 17.44 24.53
C THR A 188 -11.39 16.96 24.56
N TYR A 189 -10.84 16.53 23.42
CA TYR A 189 -9.52 15.88 23.34
C TYR A 189 -8.50 16.62 22.43
N LEU A 190 -8.90 17.71 21.74
CA LEU A 190 -8.04 18.61 20.96
C LEU A 190 -8.21 20.05 21.45
#